data_AF-A0A1W9L0R1-F1
#
_entry.id   AF-A0A1W9L0R1-F1
#
_cell.length_a   1.000
_cell.length_b   1.000
_cell.length_c   1.000
_cell.angle_alpha   90.00
_cell.angle_beta   90.00
_cell.angle_gamma   90.00
#
_symmetry.space_group_name_H-M   'P 1'
#
loop_
_entity.id
_entity.type
_entity.pdbx_description
1 polymer ?
#
loop_
_entity_poly.entity_id
_entity_poly.type
_entity_poly.pdbx_seq_one_letter_code
_entity_poly.pdbx_strand_id
1 'polypeptide(L)'
;MLSIIVLIPGFLAAYLAFTQTPQHAFIKVYLPVVLLIPNYYYWKPAVLPDPNFNEATSIAIIFVWLIRGARDWRFTFTDVLVFGFAISIGYSEYLNAGYKESQNLMFDMVAAVLFPYIMAKCFIEPNNLGIAFAKTFVICLFIVAALSVHQFLSGGYYTIWQYAFGRFFGAVQGWGWATSYRWGFARISGPYGHAILACLMMVIAYRLQRWLEWNHAWPQRLPQLAWLPITIPNLL
;
A
#
# COMPACT_ATOMS: atom_id res chain seq x y z
N MET A 1 -24.55 1.31 -2.39
CA MET A 1 -23.19 0.96 -2.85
C MET A 1 -22.50 0.18 -1.75
N LEU A 2 -21.66 -0.80 -2.09
CA LEU A 2 -21.02 -1.69 -1.11
C LEU A 2 -19.59 -1.21 -0.79
N SER A 3 -19.37 0.09 -0.63
CA SER A 3 -18.01 0.65 -0.38
C SER A 3 -17.45 0.26 0.99
N ILE A 4 -18.28 -0.26 1.90
CA ILE A 4 -17.87 -0.83 3.19
C ILE A 4 -16.87 -1.99 3.05
N ILE A 5 -16.72 -2.59 1.85
CA ILE A 5 -15.69 -3.61 1.59
C ILE A 5 -14.26 -3.13 1.90
N VAL A 6 -14.04 -1.81 1.96
CA VAL A 6 -12.78 -1.20 2.42
C VAL A 6 -12.31 -1.76 3.76
N LEU A 7 -13.24 -2.15 4.63
CA LEU A 7 -12.92 -2.66 5.97
C LEU A 7 -12.45 -4.12 5.97
N ILE A 8 -12.64 -4.89 4.90
CA ILE A 8 -12.28 -6.32 4.84
C ILE A 8 -10.80 -6.56 5.15
N PRO A 9 -9.83 -5.91 4.48
CA PRO A 9 -8.43 -6.08 4.84
C PRO A 9 -8.10 -5.55 6.24
N GLY A 10 -8.82 -4.54 6.73
CA GLY A 10 -8.71 -4.05 8.11
C GLY A 10 -9.07 -5.13 9.13
N PHE A 11 -10.21 -5.81 8.95
CA PHE A 11 -10.61 -6.93 9.81
C PHE A 11 -9.63 -8.11 9.71
N LEU A 12 -9.15 -8.44 8.51
CA LEU A 12 -8.15 -9.50 8.33
C LEU A 12 -6.83 -9.14 9.03
N ALA A 13 -6.39 -7.89 8.94
CA ALA A 13 -5.20 -7.41 9.60
C ALA A 13 -5.35 -7.41 11.12
N ALA A 14 -6.50 -6.97 11.65
CA ALA A 14 -6.80 -7.06 13.08
C ALA A 14 -6.76 -8.52 13.55
N TYR A 15 -7.42 -9.43 12.84
CA TYR A 15 -7.44 -10.86 13.16
C TYR A 15 -6.03 -11.45 13.22
N LEU A 16 -5.18 -11.20 12.21
CA LEU A 16 -3.80 -11.67 12.21
C LEU A 16 -2.93 -10.99 13.27
N ALA A 17 -3.13 -9.70 13.53
CA ALA A 17 -2.40 -8.99 14.58
C ALA A 17 -2.75 -9.52 15.98
N PHE A 18 -4.03 -9.88 16.22
CA PHE A 18 -4.50 -10.43 17.49
C PHE A 18 -4.16 -11.91 17.69
N THR A 19 -4.17 -12.72 16.62
CA THR A 19 -3.87 -14.16 16.73
C THR A 19 -2.39 -14.48 16.63
N GLN A 20 -1.62 -13.65 15.92
CA GLN A 20 -0.19 -13.83 15.72
C GLN A 20 0.55 -12.59 16.25
N THR A 21 1.06 -11.75 15.37
CA THR A 21 1.78 -10.52 15.75
C THR A 21 1.44 -9.36 14.79
N PRO A 22 1.50 -8.09 15.26
CA PRO A 22 1.34 -6.93 14.40
C PRO A 22 2.32 -6.91 13.22
N GLN A 23 3.56 -7.38 13.44
CA GLN A 23 4.58 -7.51 12.40
C GLN A 23 4.16 -8.50 11.31
N HIS A 24 3.53 -9.60 11.69
CA HIS A 24 3.03 -10.59 10.73
C HIS A 24 1.88 -10.04 9.89
N ALA A 25 0.94 -9.33 10.52
CA ALA A 25 -0.15 -8.64 9.82
C ALA A 25 0.40 -7.55 8.88
N PHE A 26 1.45 -6.84 9.29
CA PHE A 26 2.10 -5.83 8.46
C PHE A 26 2.67 -6.44 7.17
N ILE A 27 3.46 -7.50 7.28
CA ILE A 27 4.06 -8.14 6.11
C ILE A 27 3.01 -8.83 5.22
N LYS A 28 2.05 -9.56 5.81
CA LYS A 28 1.13 -10.41 5.03
C LYS A 28 -0.16 -9.74 4.57
N VAL A 29 -0.57 -8.64 5.21
CA VAL A 29 -1.82 -7.95 4.86
C VAL A 29 -1.53 -6.53 4.43
N TYR A 30 -0.90 -5.73 5.28
CA TYR A 30 -0.70 -4.32 5.00
C TYR A 30 0.12 -4.06 3.74
N LEU A 31 1.26 -4.74 3.58
CA LEU A 31 2.07 -4.59 2.36
C LEU A 31 1.32 -5.00 1.09
N PRO A 32 0.70 -6.20 1.00
CA PRO A 32 -0.13 -6.51 -0.16
C PRO A 32 -1.26 -5.51 -0.39
N VAL A 33 -1.92 -5.02 0.66
CA VAL A 33 -3.01 -4.03 0.53
C VAL A 33 -2.47 -2.74 -0.10
N VAL A 34 -1.43 -2.14 0.47
CA VAL A 34 -0.92 -0.85 -0.02
C VAL A 34 -0.28 -0.94 -1.42
N LEU A 35 0.21 -2.12 -1.80
CA LEU A 35 0.93 -2.32 -3.06
C LEU A 35 0.05 -2.86 -4.19
N LEU A 36 -0.99 -3.64 -3.88
CA LEU A 36 -1.85 -4.32 -4.88
C LEU A 36 -3.27 -3.75 -4.93
N ILE A 37 -3.77 -3.18 -3.84
CA ILE A 37 -5.15 -2.69 -3.76
C ILE A 37 -5.16 -1.17 -3.96
N PRO A 38 -6.12 -0.61 -4.72
CA PRO A 38 -6.10 0.81 -5.01
C PRO A 38 -6.51 1.67 -3.81
N ASN A 39 -5.71 2.71 -3.53
CA ASN A 39 -5.97 3.64 -2.42
C ASN A 39 -6.93 4.77 -2.76
N TYR A 40 -7.33 4.90 -4.04
CA TYR A 40 -8.28 5.92 -4.49
C TYR A 40 -9.76 5.53 -4.29
N TYR A 41 -10.03 4.40 -3.63
CA TYR A 41 -11.37 3.94 -3.29
C TYR A 41 -11.66 4.16 -1.81
N TYR A 42 -12.73 4.92 -1.54
CA TYR A 42 -13.06 5.37 -0.20
C TYR A 42 -14.46 4.92 0.22
N TRP A 43 -14.58 4.54 1.49
CA TRP A 43 -15.87 4.43 2.16
C TRP A 43 -16.22 5.78 2.76
N LYS A 44 -17.43 6.29 2.50
CA LYS A 44 -17.87 7.63 2.92
C LYS A 44 -18.98 7.58 3.98
N PRO A 45 -18.67 7.28 5.24
CA PRO A 45 -19.62 7.37 6.34
C PRO A 45 -19.97 8.83 6.65
N ALA A 46 -21.17 9.09 7.19
CA ALA A 46 -21.68 10.46 7.34
C ALA A 46 -20.93 11.33 8.38
N VAL A 47 -20.19 10.73 9.32
CA VAL A 47 -19.63 11.41 10.50
C VAL A 47 -18.15 11.07 10.75
N LEU A 48 -17.64 10.02 10.11
CA LEU A 48 -16.25 9.60 10.26
C LEU A 48 -15.47 10.09 9.04
N PRO A 49 -14.13 10.21 9.13
CA PRO A 49 -13.27 10.37 7.97
C PRO A 49 -13.58 9.29 6.93
N ASP A 50 -13.19 9.54 5.68
CA ASP A 50 -13.46 8.64 4.56
C ASP A 50 -12.29 7.64 4.40
N PRO A 51 -12.26 6.46 5.08
CA PRO A 51 -11.11 5.57 4.96
C PRO A 51 -11.06 4.90 3.59
N ASN A 52 -9.84 4.68 3.10
CA ASN A 52 -9.51 3.73 2.04
C ASN A 52 -8.97 2.40 2.61
N PHE A 53 -8.64 1.46 1.71
CA PHE A 53 -8.14 0.13 2.08
C PHE A 53 -6.85 0.19 2.90
N ASN A 54 -5.93 1.09 2.55
CA ASN A 54 -4.67 1.29 3.26
C ASN A 54 -4.93 1.78 4.69
N GLU A 55 -5.71 2.84 4.85
CA GLU A 55 -6.00 3.46 6.15
C GLU A 55 -6.77 2.49 7.07
N ALA A 56 -7.79 1.80 6.56
CA ALA A 56 -8.52 0.79 7.33
C ALA A 56 -7.58 -0.31 7.85
N THR A 57 -6.57 -0.68 7.06
CA THR A 57 -5.59 -1.70 7.42
C THR A 57 -4.54 -1.18 8.40
N SER A 58 -4.01 0.03 8.19
CA SER A 58 -3.02 0.64 9.08
C SER A 58 -3.58 0.89 10.47
N ILE A 59 -4.81 1.44 10.55
CA ILE A 59 -5.52 1.70 11.81
C ILE A 59 -5.68 0.40 12.60
N ALA A 60 -6.13 -0.66 11.93
CA ALA A 60 -6.32 -1.97 12.57
C ALA A 60 -5.03 -2.49 13.19
N ILE A 61 -3.91 -2.43 12.48
CA ILE A 61 -2.62 -2.95 12.98
C ILE A 61 -2.08 -2.08 14.12
N ILE A 62 -2.11 -0.76 13.98
CA ILE A 62 -1.64 0.18 15.00
C ILE A 62 -2.48 0.03 16.28
N PHE A 63 -3.80 -0.08 16.15
CA PHE A 63 -4.68 -0.28 17.29
C PHE A 63 -4.29 -1.53 18.10
N VAL A 64 -4.05 -2.65 17.43
CA VAL A 64 -3.62 -3.89 18.09
C VAL A 64 -2.22 -3.76 18.69
N TRP A 65 -1.29 -3.10 18.00
CA TRP A 65 0.06 -2.85 18.51
C TRP A 65 0.06 -1.99 19.78
N LEU A 66 -0.79 -0.96 19.84
CA LEU A 66 -0.97 -0.11 21.02
C LEU A 66 -1.53 -0.91 22.20
N ILE A 67 -2.57 -1.73 21.98
CA ILE A 67 -3.14 -2.60 23.03
C ILE A 67 -2.10 -3.59 23.56
N ARG A 68 -1.19 -4.06 22.70
CA ARG A 68 -0.10 -4.97 23.07
C ARG A 68 1.12 -4.27 23.69
N GLY A 69 1.01 -2.99 24.00
CA GLY A 69 1.99 -2.23 24.77
C GLY A 69 3.05 -1.49 23.96
N ALA A 70 2.81 -1.24 22.66
CA ALA A 70 3.65 -0.39 21.83
C ALA A 70 5.16 -0.74 21.86
N ARG A 71 5.47 -2.05 21.82
CA ARG A 71 6.84 -2.55 21.92
C ARG A 71 7.70 -2.04 20.77
N ASP A 72 9.01 -1.93 21.04
CA ASP A 72 10.06 -1.56 20.09
C ASP A 72 10.02 -0.10 19.60
N TRP A 73 9.14 0.75 20.14
CA TRP A 73 9.20 2.18 19.89
C TRP A 73 10.36 2.82 20.66
N ARG A 74 11.26 3.49 19.94
CA ARG A 74 12.31 4.34 20.51
C ARG A 74 12.27 5.68 19.83
N PHE A 75 12.13 6.74 20.61
CA PHE A 75 12.04 8.08 20.07
C PHE A 75 13.38 8.50 19.42
N THR A 76 13.32 9.05 18.21
CA THR A 76 14.48 9.54 17.46
C THR A 76 14.19 10.90 16.86
N PHE A 77 15.24 11.64 16.46
CA PHE A 77 15.07 12.94 15.80
C PHE A 77 14.23 12.86 14.52
N THR A 78 14.29 11.74 13.79
CA THR A 78 13.43 11.49 12.62
C THR A 78 11.94 11.54 12.97
N ASP A 79 11.54 11.14 14.18
CA ASP A 79 10.13 11.23 14.60
C ASP A 79 9.68 12.68 14.67
N VAL A 80 10.53 13.58 15.16
CA VAL A 80 10.25 15.02 15.21
C VAL A 80 10.02 15.55 13.80
N LEU A 81 10.84 15.15 12.84
CA LEU A 81 10.71 15.58 11.45
C LEU A 81 9.42 15.06 10.81
N VAL A 82 9.11 13.78 10.98
CA VAL A 82 7.93 13.15 10.38
C VAL A 82 6.64 13.67 11.02
N PHE A 83 6.60 13.79 12.35
CA PHE A 83 5.43 14.30 13.07
C PHE A 83 5.26 15.80 12.81
N GLY A 84 6.35 16.56 12.83
CA GLY A 84 6.35 17.97 12.49
C GLY A 84 5.81 18.21 11.08
N PHE A 85 6.27 17.43 10.09
CA PHE A 85 5.77 17.49 8.72
C PHE A 85 4.26 17.24 8.62
N ALA A 86 3.75 16.17 9.24
CA ALA A 86 2.33 15.85 9.25
C ALA A 86 1.48 16.96 9.91
N ILE A 87 1.96 17.51 11.03
CA ILE A 87 1.30 18.62 11.73
C ILE A 87 1.33 19.88 10.87
N SER A 88 2.45 20.20 10.22
CA SER A 88 2.57 21.37 9.35
C SER A 88 1.61 21.29 8.17
N ILE A 89 1.43 20.12 7.55
CA ILE A 89 0.43 19.93 6.48
C ILE A 89 -0.98 20.17 7.02
N GLY A 90 -1.34 19.51 8.13
CA GLY A 90 -2.67 19.65 8.71
C GLY A 90 -2.99 21.09 9.11
N TYR A 91 -2.02 21.78 9.71
CA TYR A 91 -2.17 23.18 10.12
C TYR A 91 -2.27 24.12 8.92
N SER A 92 -1.44 23.92 7.89
CA SER A 92 -1.50 24.70 6.65
C SER A 92 -2.86 24.55 5.96
N GLU A 93 -3.38 23.34 5.87
CA GLU A 93 -4.69 23.09 5.24
C GLU A 93 -5.83 23.66 6.08
N TYR A 94 -5.75 23.54 7.40
CA TYR A 94 -6.73 24.15 8.31
C TYR A 94 -6.82 25.67 8.13
N LEU A 95 -5.68 26.35 8.01
CA LEU A 95 -5.66 27.80 7.76
C LEU A 95 -6.22 28.17 6.38
N ASN A 96 -6.04 27.32 5.37
CA ASN A 96 -6.43 27.59 3.99
C ASN A 96 -7.90 27.27 3.70
N ALA A 97 -8.38 26.09 4.13
CA ALA A 97 -9.68 25.53 3.75
C ALA A 97 -10.65 25.32 4.93
N GLY A 98 -10.18 25.53 6.17
CA GLY A 98 -10.98 25.37 7.38
C GLY A 98 -11.09 23.92 7.86
N TYR A 99 -11.84 23.72 8.95
CA TYR A 99 -11.89 22.44 9.68
C TYR A 99 -12.41 21.26 8.85
N LYS A 100 -13.48 21.48 8.08
CA LYS A 100 -14.19 20.39 7.40
C LYS A 100 -13.33 19.71 6.34
N GLU A 101 -12.62 20.49 5.53
CA GLU A 101 -11.73 19.96 4.49
C GLU A 101 -10.42 19.42 5.11
N SER A 102 -9.87 20.11 6.11
CA SER A 102 -8.65 19.67 6.79
C SER A 102 -8.82 18.38 7.59
N GLN A 103 -10.02 18.04 8.07
CA GLN A 103 -10.26 16.82 8.84
C GLN A 103 -9.83 15.56 8.09
N ASN A 104 -10.23 15.42 6.83
CA ASN A 104 -9.89 14.25 6.02
C ASN A 104 -8.39 14.22 5.71
N LEU A 105 -7.79 15.36 5.35
CA LEU A 105 -6.35 15.42 5.11
C LEU A 105 -5.54 15.08 6.37
N MET A 106 -5.96 15.57 7.54
CA MET A 106 -5.31 15.25 8.81
C MET A 106 -5.43 13.76 9.13
N PHE A 107 -6.58 13.15 8.85
CA PHE A 107 -6.76 11.72 8.97
C PHE A 107 -5.81 10.95 8.03
N ASP A 108 -5.69 11.37 6.77
CA ASP A 108 -4.77 10.77 5.80
C ASP A 108 -3.31 10.90 6.26
N MET A 109 -2.90 12.05 6.81
CA MET A 109 -1.57 12.23 7.37
C MET A 109 -1.31 11.24 8.52
N VAL A 110 -2.28 11.01 9.39
CA VAL A 110 -2.14 10.04 10.49
C VAL A 110 -2.10 8.61 9.95
N ALA A 111 -3.12 8.20 9.20
CA ALA A 111 -3.35 6.81 8.84
C ALA A 111 -2.51 6.33 7.63
N ALA A 112 -2.12 7.22 6.72
CA ALA A 112 -1.35 6.90 5.53
C ALA A 112 0.11 7.42 5.54
N VAL A 113 0.49 8.29 6.48
CA VAL A 113 1.88 8.76 6.62
C VAL A 113 2.50 8.35 7.97
N LEU A 114 1.90 8.75 9.09
CA LEU A 114 2.45 8.49 10.41
C LEU A 114 2.41 7.01 10.78
N PHE A 115 1.27 6.35 10.60
CA PHE A 115 1.13 4.93 10.93
C PHE A 115 2.08 4.05 10.12
N PRO A 116 2.22 4.20 8.80
CA PRO A 116 3.18 3.40 8.04
C PRO A 116 4.63 3.66 8.44
N TYR A 117 4.98 4.89 8.79
CA TYR A 117 6.29 5.21 9.36
C TYR A 117 6.54 4.49 10.68
N ILE A 118 5.59 4.56 11.62
CA ILE A 118 5.67 3.87 12.93
C ILE A 118 5.79 2.36 12.71
N MET A 119 4.96 1.79 11.84
CA MET A 119 5.00 0.37 11.51
C MET A 119 6.35 -0.03 10.92
N ALA A 120 6.88 0.72 9.95
CA ALA A 120 8.18 0.42 9.36
C ALA A 120 9.30 0.45 10.41
N LYS A 121 9.31 1.49 11.26
CA LYS A 121 10.30 1.68 12.32
C LYS A 121 10.25 0.57 13.38
N CYS A 122 9.06 0.23 13.88
CA CYS A 122 8.91 -0.76 14.95
C CYS A 122 8.94 -2.20 14.46
N PHE A 123 8.46 -2.47 13.25
CA PHE A 123 8.22 -3.84 12.80
C PHE A 123 9.35 -4.41 11.96
N ILE A 124 10.12 -3.58 11.24
CA ILE A 124 11.12 -4.10 10.29
C ILE A 124 12.45 -4.35 10.98
N GLU A 125 13.17 -3.30 11.38
CA GLU A 125 14.54 -3.42 11.88
C GLU A 125 14.63 -4.19 13.21
N PRO A 126 13.80 -3.90 14.24
CA PRO A 126 13.92 -4.59 15.54
C PRO A 126 13.65 -6.10 15.45
N ASN A 127 12.90 -6.52 14.42
CA ASN A 127 12.47 -7.90 14.23
C ASN A 127 13.19 -8.60 13.07
N ASN A 128 14.23 -7.97 12.51
CA ASN A 128 15.01 -8.48 11.36
C ASN A 128 14.14 -8.91 10.16
N LEU A 129 13.08 -8.15 9.86
CA LEU A 129 12.13 -8.47 8.78
C LEU A 129 12.50 -7.84 7.44
N GLY A 130 13.69 -7.25 7.29
CA GLY A 130 14.11 -6.56 6.07
C GLY A 130 14.00 -7.43 4.81
N ILE A 131 14.46 -8.68 4.88
CA ILE A 131 14.36 -9.63 3.76
C ILE A 131 12.89 -9.96 3.45
N ALA A 132 12.07 -10.23 4.47
CA ALA A 132 10.66 -10.57 4.28
C ALA A 132 9.88 -9.40 3.67
N PHE A 133 10.13 -8.18 4.17
CA PHE A 133 9.58 -6.93 3.62
C PHE A 133 9.93 -6.78 2.15
N ALA A 134 11.22 -6.86 1.80
CA ALA A 134 11.69 -6.67 0.44
C ALA A 134 11.12 -7.73 -0.51
N LYS A 135 11.08 -9.01 -0.09
CA LYS A 135 10.50 -10.10 -0.90
C LYS A 135 9.02 -9.85 -1.18
N THR A 136 8.24 -9.50 -0.15
CA THR A 136 6.81 -9.20 -0.34
C THR A 136 6.63 -8.01 -1.27
N PHE A 137 7.43 -6.97 -1.11
CA PHE A 137 7.38 -5.77 -1.95
C PHE A 137 7.64 -6.12 -3.42
N VAL A 138 8.72 -6.84 -3.71
CA VAL A 138 9.09 -7.27 -5.07
C VAL A 138 8.02 -8.15 -5.68
N ILE A 139 7.51 -9.15 -4.95
CA ILE A 139 6.46 -10.05 -5.46
C ILE A 139 5.19 -9.26 -5.80
N CYS A 140 4.77 -8.32 -4.93
CA CYS A 140 3.60 -7.50 -5.20
C CYS A 140 3.81 -6.66 -6.47
N LEU A 141 4.96 -6.00 -6.60
CA LEU A 141 5.24 -5.15 -7.76
C LEU A 141 5.45 -5.94 -9.05
N PHE A 142 5.97 -7.17 -8.97
CA PHE A 142 6.01 -8.10 -10.11
C PHE A 142 4.60 -8.42 -10.62
N ILE A 143 3.65 -8.68 -9.71
CA ILE A 143 2.23 -8.86 -10.06
C ILE A 143 1.67 -7.59 -10.70
N VAL A 144 1.91 -6.41 -10.10
CA VAL A 144 1.46 -5.12 -10.68
C VAL A 144 2.05 -4.93 -12.08
N ALA A 145 3.33 -5.26 -12.30
CA ALA A 145 4.00 -5.13 -13.58
C ALA A 145 3.38 -6.05 -14.64
N ALA A 146 3.13 -7.32 -14.30
CA ALA A 146 2.47 -8.26 -15.20
C ALA A 146 1.06 -7.79 -15.61
N LEU A 147 0.25 -7.35 -14.64
CA LEU A 147 -1.08 -6.79 -14.89
C LEU A 147 -1.02 -5.50 -15.72
N SER A 148 -0.01 -4.68 -15.47
CA SER A 148 0.24 -3.42 -16.18
C SER A 148 0.63 -3.66 -17.64
N VAL A 149 1.50 -4.62 -17.91
CA VAL A 149 1.87 -5.04 -19.27
C VAL A 149 0.63 -5.55 -20.02
N HIS A 150 -0.21 -6.37 -19.38
CA HIS A 150 -1.46 -6.79 -19.98
C HIS A 150 -2.37 -5.59 -20.33
N GLN A 151 -2.50 -4.61 -19.42
CA GLN A 151 -3.29 -3.40 -19.70
C GLN A 151 -2.71 -2.57 -20.85
N PHE A 152 -1.38 -2.44 -20.91
CA PHE A 152 -0.69 -1.74 -21.99
C PHE A 152 -0.96 -2.38 -23.35
N LEU A 153 -0.92 -3.71 -23.41
CA LEU A 153 -1.15 -4.48 -24.65
C LEU A 153 -2.62 -4.46 -25.06
N SER A 154 -3.55 -4.55 -24.10
CA SER A 154 -4.99 -4.60 -24.41
C SER A 154 -5.60 -3.25 -24.77
N GLY A 155 -4.96 -2.14 -24.39
CA GLY A 155 -5.51 -0.80 -24.62
C GLY A 155 -6.87 -0.59 -23.94
N GLY A 156 -7.10 -1.25 -22.80
CA GLY A 156 -8.37 -1.18 -22.09
C GLY A 156 -8.74 0.23 -21.66
N TYR A 157 -10.02 0.60 -21.80
CA TYR A 157 -10.52 1.90 -21.34
C TYR A 157 -10.41 2.05 -19.81
N TYR A 158 -10.60 0.95 -19.07
CA TYR A 158 -10.45 0.90 -17.61
C TYR A 158 -9.27 0.01 -17.20
N THR A 159 -8.72 0.30 -16.02
CA THR A 159 -7.66 -0.52 -15.42
C THR A 159 -8.22 -1.87 -14.94
N ILE A 160 -7.36 -2.88 -14.82
CA ILE A 160 -7.75 -4.19 -14.26
C ILE A 160 -8.29 -4.04 -12.84
N TRP A 161 -7.74 -3.10 -12.06
CA TRP A 161 -8.22 -2.77 -10.73
C TRP A 161 -9.64 -2.20 -10.74
N GLN A 162 -9.98 -1.33 -11.69
CA GLN A 162 -11.35 -0.83 -11.85
C GLN A 162 -12.32 -1.95 -12.24
N TYR A 163 -11.92 -2.89 -13.09
CA TYR A 163 -12.75 -4.06 -13.36
C TYR A 163 -12.99 -4.92 -12.12
N ALA A 164 -11.97 -5.08 -11.27
CA ALA A 164 -12.08 -5.85 -10.04
C ALA A 164 -12.97 -5.17 -8.97
N PHE A 165 -12.73 -3.88 -8.73
CA PHE A 165 -13.28 -3.13 -7.59
C PHE A 165 -14.38 -2.13 -7.95
N GLY A 166 -14.39 -1.58 -9.17
CA GLY A 166 -15.24 -0.44 -9.55
C GLY A 166 -16.74 -0.66 -9.32
N ARG A 167 -17.22 -1.90 -9.46
CA ARG A 167 -18.61 -2.29 -9.15
C ARG A 167 -19.05 -1.99 -7.72
N PHE A 168 -18.13 -1.93 -6.75
CA PHE A 168 -18.46 -1.69 -5.34
C PHE A 168 -18.52 -0.19 -4.99
N PHE A 169 -17.88 0.66 -5.79
CA PHE A 169 -17.70 2.10 -5.54
C PHE A 169 -18.51 2.99 -6.49
N GLY A 170 -19.40 2.41 -7.28
CA GLY A 170 -20.37 3.13 -8.10
C GLY A 170 -19.78 3.88 -9.29
N ALA A 171 -20.60 4.73 -9.93
CA ALA A 171 -20.21 5.42 -11.15
C ALA A 171 -19.06 6.41 -10.95
N VAL A 172 -19.08 7.20 -9.86
CA VAL A 172 -18.12 8.30 -9.66
C VAL A 172 -16.73 7.80 -9.32
N GLN A 173 -16.58 6.98 -8.27
CA GLN A 173 -15.27 6.47 -7.86
C GLN A 173 -14.86 5.26 -8.71
N GLY A 174 -15.80 4.34 -9.00
CA GLY A 174 -15.53 3.10 -9.72
C GLY A 174 -15.14 3.30 -11.18
N TRP A 175 -15.92 4.13 -11.89
CA TRP A 175 -15.88 4.23 -13.35
C TRP A 175 -15.68 5.66 -13.86
N GLY A 176 -15.50 6.63 -12.95
CA GLY A 176 -15.45 8.04 -13.31
C GLY A 176 -14.16 8.44 -14.02
N TRP A 177 -13.10 7.64 -13.92
CA TRP A 177 -11.79 7.97 -14.49
C TRP A 177 -11.41 6.95 -15.56
N ALA A 178 -11.17 7.44 -16.77
CA ALA A 178 -10.72 6.63 -17.90
C ALA A 178 -9.20 6.53 -17.95
N THR A 179 -8.69 5.46 -18.55
CA THR A 179 -7.26 5.31 -18.83
C THR A 179 -6.81 6.45 -19.73
N SER A 180 -5.85 7.25 -19.25
CA SER A 180 -5.31 8.36 -20.03
C SER A 180 -4.31 7.86 -21.07
N TYR A 181 -4.33 8.43 -22.27
CA TYR A 181 -3.40 8.09 -23.35
C TYR A 181 -2.39 9.22 -23.58
N ARG A 182 -1.15 8.86 -23.93
CA ARG A 182 -0.12 9.82 -24.34
C ARG A 182 0.73 9.22 -25.44
N TRP A 183 0.85 9.96 -26.55
CA TRP A 183 1.57 9.52 -27.75
C TRP A 183 1.10 8.12 -28.26
N GLY A 184 -0.20 7.85 -28.17
CA GLY A 184 -0.78 6.57 -28.60
C GLY A 184 -0.69 5.44 -27.57
N PHE A 185 -0.05 5.66 -26.42
CA PHE A 185 0.13 4.63 -25.39
C PHE A 185 -0.74 4.87 -24.16
N ALA A 186 -1.32 3.80 -23.62
CA ALA A 186 -2.02 3.83 -22.34
C ALA A 186 -1.06 4.17 -21.20
N ARG A 187 -1.38 5.19 -20.41
CA ARG A 187 -0.62 5.56 -19.21
C ARG A 187 -1.04 4.65 -18.07
N ILE A 188 -0.21 3.64 -17.85
CA ILE A 188 -0.35 2.69 -16.76
C ILE A 188 -0.18 3.42 -15.42
N SER A 189 -1.20 3.37 -14.56
CA SER A 189 -1.15 3.92 -13.20
C SER A 189 -1.15 2.85 -12.11
N GLY A 190 -1.38 1.57 -12.46
CA GLY A 190 -1.50 0.50 -11.48
C GLY A 190 -2.60 0.76 -10.44
N PRO A 191 -2.45 0.26 -9.20
CA PRO A 191 -3.36 0.61 -8.09
C PRO A 191 -3.12 2.03 -7.53
N TYR A 192 -2.14 2.78 -8.06
CA TYR A 192 -1.65 4.01 -7.43
C TYR A 192 -2.34 5.29 -7.91
N GLY A 193 -3.26 5.20 -8.87
CA GLY A 193 -3.99 6.35 -9.43
C GLY A 193 -3.16 7.24 -10.36
N HIS A 194 -1.83 7.23 -10.24
CA HIS A 194 -0.94 8.04 -11.08
C HIS A 194 0.26 7.25 -11.62
N ALA A 195 0.54 7.45 -12.92
CA ALA A 195 1.65 6.79 -13.62
C ALA A 195 3.04 7.15 -13.08
N ILE A 196 3.22 8.36 -12.53
CA ILE A 196 4.49 8.77 -11.91
C ILE A 196 4.76 7.93 -10.67
N LEU A 197 3.76 7.80 -9.79
CA LEU A 197 3.86 6.98 -8.59
C LEU A 197 4.09 5.52 -8.96
N ALA A 198 3.36 4.98 -9.96
CA ALA A 198 3.61 3.64 -10.47
C ALA A 198 5.06 3.42 -10.90
N CYS A 199 5.65 4.37 -11.65
CA CYS A 199 7.05 4.31 -12.07
C CYS A 199 8.01 4.32 -10.87
N LEU A 200 7.80 5.21 -9.90
CA LEU A 200 8.61 5.26 -8.68
C LEU A 200 8.58 3.92 -7.93
N MET A 201 7.40 3.32 -7.78
CA MET A 201 7.25 2.03 -7.09
C MET A 201 7.98 0.90 -7.83
N MET A 202 7.97 0.90 -9.17
CA MET A 202 8.73 -0.07 -9.98
C MET A 202 10.24 0.09 -9.79
N VAL A 203 10.75 1.33 -9.76
CA VAL A 203 12.17 1.59 -9.53
C VAL A 203 12.60 1.13 -8.13
N ILE A 204 11.77 1.38 -7.11
CA ILE A 204 12.02 0.91 -5.74
C ILE A 204 12.05 -0.62 -5.70
N ALA A 205 11.07 -1.29 -6.31
CA ALA A 205 11.04 -2.75 -6.37
C ALA A 205 12.26 -3.33 -7.08
N TYR A 206 12.68 -2.74 -8.20
CA TYR A 206 13.90 -3.16 -8.90
C TYR A 206 15.14 -3.04 -8.00
N ARG A 207 15.29 -1.93 -7.26
CA ARG A 207 16.42 -1.75 -6.33
C ARG A 207 16.38 -2.77 -5.19
N LEU A 208 15.21 -3.02 -4.63
CA LEU A 208 15.02 -4.05 -3.60
C LEU A 208 15.33 -5.46 -4.14
N GLN A 209 14.95 -5.74 -5.39
CA GLN A 209 15.25 -7.00 -6.04
C GLN A 209 16.76 -7.21 -6.19
N ARG A 210 17.48 -6.21 -6.71
CA ARG A 210 18.95 -6.28 -6.80
C ARG A 210 19.61 -6.50 -5.45
N TRP A 211 19.10 -5.85 -4.40
CA TRP A 211 19.58 -6.06 -3.04
C TRP A 211 19.31 -7.49 -2.54
N LEU A 212 18.12 -8.05 -2.80
CA LEU A 212 17.81 -9.44 -2.44
C LEU A 212 18.70 -10.46 -3.17
N GLU A 213 19.02 -10.21 -4.43
CA GLU A 213 19.93 -11.05 -5.22
C GLU A 213 21.35 -11.02 -4.66
N TRP A 214 21.89 -9.83 -4.33
CA TRP A 214 23.21 -9.69 -3.72
C TRP A 214 23.32 -10.38 -2.36
N ASN A 215 22.21 -10.49 -1.62
CA ASN A 215 22.16 -11.21 -0.36
C ASN A 215 21.85 -12.70 -0.52
N HIS A 216 21.73 -13.21 -1.75
CA HIS A 216 21.30 -14.59 -2.04
C HIS A 216 20.01 -14.99 -1.31
N ALA A 217 19.11 -14.02 -1.11
CA ALA A 217 17.93 -14.20 -0.30
C ALA A 217 16.86 -15.04 -1.01
N TRP A 218 16.91 -15.14 -2.34
CA TRP A 218 15.98 -15.95 -3.13
C TRP A 218 16.42 -17.41 -3.22
N PRO A 219 15.48 -18.37 -3.14
CA PRO A 219 15.78 -19.73 -3.54
C PRO A 219 16.08 -19.76 -5.04
N GLN A 220 17.04 -20.59 -5.46
CA GLN A 220 17.40 -20.69 -6.89
C GLN A 220 16.22 -21.13 -7.76
N ARG A 221 15.38 -22.04 -7.22
CA ARG A 221 14.17 -22.55 -7.86
C ARG A 221 13.04 -22.66 -6.85
N LEU A 222 11.82 -22.37 -7.28
CA LEU A 222 10.62 -22.75 -6.53
C LEU A 222 10.26 -24.19 -6.88
N PRO A 223 9.96 -25.06 -5.90
CA PRO A 223 9.51 -26.43 -6.18
C PRO A 223 8.31 -26.48 -7.15
N GLN A 224 7.40 -25.52 -7.03
CA GLN A 224 6.20 -25.40 -7.86
C GLN A 224 6.49 -24.98 -9.31
N LEU A 225 7.66 -24.37 -9.56
CA LEU A 225 8.09 -23.88 -10.88
C LEU A 225 9.40 -24.54 -11.31
N ALA A 226 9.69 -25.75 -10.82
CA ALA A 226 10.93 -26.46 -11.14
C ALA A 226 11.10 -26.75 -12.65
N TRP A 227 10.00 -26.69 -13.41
CA TRP A 227 9.94 -26.86 -14.86
C TRP A 227 10.38 -25.62 -15.66
N LEU A 228 10.43 -24.43 -15.05
CA LEU A 228 10.89 -23.22 -15.73
C LEU A 228 12.43 -23.26 -15.89
N PRO A 229 12.96 -22.99 -17.09
CA PRO A 229 14.40 -22.95 -17.32
C PRO A 229 15.08 -21.70 -16.71
N ILE A 230 14.29 -20.76 -16.19
CA ILE A 230 14.74 -19.49 -15.62
C ILE A 230 14.73 -19.59 -14.10
N THR A 231 15.80 -19.17 -13.45
CA THR A 231 15.91 -19.10 -11.99
C THR A 231 15.09 -17.94 -11.42
N ILE A 232 14.60 -18.07 -10.18
CA ILE A 232 13.76 -17.05 -9.53
C ILE A 232 14.41 -15.66 -9.46
N PRO A 233 15.70 -15.51 -9.11
CA PRO A 233 16.39 -14.22 -9.18
C PRO A 233 16.24 -13.52 -10.54
N ASN A 234 16.38 -14.27 -11.63
CA ASN A 234 16.32 -13.73 -12.99
C ASN A 234 14.89 -13.50 -13.50
N LEU A 235 13.89 -14.05 -12.82
CA LEU A 235 12.48 -13.93 -13.19
C LEU A 235 11.82 -12.69 -12.56
N LEU A 236 12.16 -12.41 -11.30
CA LEU A 236 11.61 -11.31 -10.48
C LEU A 236 12.43 -10.04 -10.66
#